data_AF-A0AB34SB01-F1
#
_entry.id   AF-A0AB34SB01-F1
#
_cell.length_a   1.000
_cell.length_b   1.000
_cell.length_c   1.000
_cell.angle_alpha   90.00
_cell.angle_beta   90.00
_cell.angle_gamma   90.00
#
_symmetry.space_group_name_H-M   'P 1'
#
loop_
_entity.id
_entity.type
_entity.pdbx_description
1 polymer ?
#
loop_
_entity_poly.entity_id
_entity_poly.type
_entity_poly.pdbx_seq_one_letter_code
_entity_poly.pdbx_strand_id
1 'polypeptide(L)' 'MAKIDDSVKKKVPELRFKGFTDEWEQRKLGDEVRIVMGQSPNSENYTDDPNER' A
#
# COMPACT_ATOMS: atom_id res chain seq x y z
N MET A 1 -1.21 -15.19 -29.82
CA MET A 1 -1.10 -14.48 -28.52
C MET A 1 0.34 -14.60 -28.05
N ALA A 2 1.07 -13.49 -28.01
CA ALA A 2 2.47 -13.51 -27.57
C ALA A 2 2.54 -13.89 -26.08
N LYS A 3 3.23 -14.99 -25.78
CA LYS A 3 3.60 -15.35 -24.41
C LYS A 3 4.74 -14.42 -24.03
N ILE A 4 4.50 -13.50 -23.10
CA ILE A 4 5.54 -12.66 -22.53
C ILE A 4 6.33 -13.58 -21.61
N ASP A 5 7.53 -13.96 -22.04
CA ASP A 5 8.47 -14.75 -21.26
C ASP A 5 8.98 -13.86 -20.10
N ASP A 6 8.59 -14.18 -18.86
CA ASP A 6 8.94 -13.42 -17.63
C ASP A 6 10.46 -13.41 -17.32
N SER A 7 11.28 -14.00 -18.18
CA SER A 7 12.69 -14.32 -17.94
C SER A 7 13.61 -13.10 -17.76
N VAL A 8 13.19 -11.88 -18.15
CA VAL A 8 13.95 -10.65 -17.84
C VAL A 8 13.05 -9.47 -17.47
N LYS A 9 12.24 -9.59 -16.41
CA LYS A 9 11.73 -8.38 -15.74
C LYS A 9 12.87 -7.72 -14.96
N LYS A 10 13.38 -6.60 -15.46
CA LYS A 10 14.30 -5.74 -14.72
C LYS A 10 13.63 -5.35 -13.40
N LYS A 11 14.17 -5.83 -12.26
CA LYS A 11 13.66 -5.53 -10.90
C LYS A 11 13.91 -4.09 -10.47
N VAL A 12 14.28 -3.23 -11.41
CA VAL A 12 14.82 -1.92 -11.16
C VAL A 12 14.01 -0.92 -11.99
N PRO A 13 13.22 -0.04 -11.35
CA PRO A 13 12.39 0.92 -12.06
C PRO A 13 13.20 1.86 -12.97
N GLU A 14 12.59 2.25 -14.08
CA GLU A 14 13.18 3.21 -15.03
C GLU A 14 13.28 4.62 -14.45
N LEU A 15 12.30 5.01 -13.63
CA LEU A 15 12.27 6.28 -12.91
C LEU A 15 12.30 6.05 -11.40
N ARG A 16 13.19 6.75 -10.70
CA ARG A 16 13.35 6.70 -9.24
C ARG A 16 14.11 7.91 -8.72
N PHE A 17 14.04 8.14 -7.41
CA PHE A 17 14.84 9.17 -6.75
C PHE A 17 16.32 8.80 -6.69
N LYS A 18 17.20 9.81 -6.73
CA LYS A 18 18.65 9.60 -6.57
C LYS A 18 18.94 8.98 -5.20
N GLY A 19 19.88 8.04 -5.15
CA GLY A 19 20.25 7.31 -3.93
C GLY A 19 19.45 6.03 -3.66
N PHE A 20 18.34 5.78 -4.36
CA PHE A 20 17.56 4.54 -4.25
C PHE A 20 17.88 3.60 -5.42
N THR A 21 19.06 3.00 -5.42
CA THR A 21 19.58 2.20 -6.55
C THR A 21 19.27 0.72 -6.49
N ASP A 22 18.82 0.24 -5.33
CA ASP A 22 18.60 -1.17 -5.07
C ASP A 22 17.47 -1.78 -5.90
N GLU A 23 17.51 -3.10 -6.04
CA GLU A 23 16.49 -3.85 -6.74
C GLU A 23 15.21 -3.96 -5.89
N TRP A 24 14.05 -3.93 -6.56
CA TRP A 24 12.78 -4.24 -5.93
C TRP A 24 12.68 -5.73 -5.66
N GLU A 25 12.22 -6.05 -4.46
CA GLU A 25 11.84 -7.40 -4.07
C GLU A 25 10.32 -7.51 -3.93
N GLN A 26 9.78 -8.64 -4.37
CA GLN A 26 8.36 -8.92 -4.18
C GLN A 26 8.13 -9.45 -2.77
N ARG A 27 7.33 -8.73 -1.99
CA ARG A 27 6.90 -9.14 -0.64
C ARG A 27 5.38 -9.33 -0.58
N LYS A 28 4.91 -10.21 0.31
CA LYS A 28 3.48 -10.37 0.59
C LYS A 28 3.10 -9.42 1.71
N LEU A 29 2.05 -8.63 1.50
CA LEU A 29 1.59 -7.65 2.48
C LEU A 29 1.31 -8.28 3.86
N GLY A 30 0.71 -9.46 3.92
CA GLY A 30 0.39 -10.15 5.17
C GLY A 30 1.60 -10.65 5.97
N ASP A 31 2.77 -10.76 5.33
CA ASP A 31 4.02 -11.17 6.00
C ASP A 31 4.75 -9.94 6.59
N GLU A 32 4.61 -8.78 5.95
CA GLU A 32 5.31 -7.55 6.33
C GLU A 32 4.53 -6.69 7.33
N VAL A 33 3.19 -6.74 7.31
CA VAL A 33 2.35 -5.88 8.16
C VAL A 33 1.18 -6.62 8.79
N ARG A 34 0.80 -6.18 10.00
CA ARG A 34 -0.47 -6.60 10.64
C ARG A 34 -1.63 -5.86 9.98
N ILE A 35 -2.48 -6.60 9.28
CA ILE A 35 -3.72 -6.05 8.72
C ILE A 35 -4.67 -5.75 9.88
N VAL A 36 -5.07 -4.49 10.01
CA VAL A 36 -6.09 -4.04 10.96
C VAL A 36 -7.30 -3.52 10.20
N MET A 37 -8.49 -3.77 10.74
CA MET A 37 -9.74 -3.23 10.19
C MET A 37 -9.87 -1.75 10.56
N GLY A 38 -10.55 -0.98 9.72
CA GLY A 38 -10.98 0.36 10.09
C GLY A 38 -11.84 0.32 11.35
N GLN A 39 -11.62 1.27 12.26
CA GLN A 39 -12.47 1.43 13.44
C GLN A 39 -13.56 2.45 13.12
N SER A 40 -14.81 2.12 13.43
CA SER A 40 -15.84 3.15 13.51
C SER A 40 -15.45 4.12 14.63
N PRO A 41 -15.67 5.43 14.46
CA PRO A 41 -15.54 6.38 15.57
C PRO A 41 -16.37 5.91 16.77
N ASN A 42 -15.87 6.17 17.98
CA ASN A 42 -16.64 5.92 19.21
C ASN A 42 -17.96 6.70 19.15
N SER A 43 -19.07 6.08 19.59
CA SER A 43 -20.38 6.71 19.70
C SER A 43 -20.34 8.04 20.47
N GLU A 44 -19.43 8.16 21.45
CA GLU A 44 -19.20 9.39 22.23
C GLU A 44 -18.73 10.59 21.38
N ASN A 45 -18.18 10.35 20.18
CA ASN A 45 -17.76 11.41 19.26
C ASN A 45 -18.89 11.86 18.32
N TYR A 46 -20.07 11.25 18.41
CA TYR A 46 -21.24 11.66 17.66
C TYR A 46 -22.11 12.53 18.56
N THR A 47 -22.48 13.68 18.03
CA THR A 47 -23.49 14.55 18.61
C THR A 47 -24.81 14.35 17.90
N ASP A 48 -25.89 14.31 18.67
CA ASP A 48 -27.25 14.32 18.13
C ASP A 48 -27.70 15.76 17.77
N ASP A 49 -26.93 16.79 18.14
CA ASP A 49 -27.22 18.17 17.77
C ASP A 49 -26.69 18.47 16.35
N PRO A 50 -27.57 18.75 15.37
CA PRO A 50 -27.13 19.06 14.01
C PRO A 50 -26.34 20.37 13.89
N ASN A 51 -26.26 21.19 14.95
CA ASN A 51 -25.58 22.49 14.95
C ASN A 51 -24.20 22.48 15.62
N GLU A 52 -23.72 21.37 16.17
CA GLU A 52 -22.43 21.28 16.89
C GLU A 52 -21.19 21.16 15.95
N ARG A 53 -21.21 21.82 14.79
CA ARG A 53 -20.06 21.90 13.86
C ARG A 53 -19.29 23.19 13.94
#